data_AF-A0A1S3MAA1-F1
#
_entry.id   AF-A0A1S3MAA1-F1
#
_cell.length_a   1.000
_cell.length_b   1.000
_cell.length_c   1.000
_cell.angle_alpha   90.00
_cell.angle_beta   90.00
_cell.angle_gamma   90.00
#
_symmetry.space_group_name_H-M   'P 1'
#
loop_
_entity.id
_entity.type
_entity.pdbx_description
1 polymer ?
#
loop_
_entity_poly.entity_id
_entity_poly.type
_entity_poly.pdbx_seq_one_letter_code
_entity_poly.pdbx_strand_id
1 'polypeptide(L)'
;MSQARTMSLEEEIRGLSPVAAHALACAEITDDIEIQELTRADLNELLPGVQHFKLRKKISELINKSKQDTAKPIALVLNELKEFLPVDVMENALVPGGVLHGYLPILRDLEKQLAKALDFIQAHVGLLQSYIGEESMEAQSSAASPSVDSATAGNQPSNVAGADTQLQRGITGGAAGGNKDVILVVMHHTFDRCFVASQRSASHYKNVVEEVNVLFHDSMGLLRCETNDKAVTLIHKALQKYSSTTYKHFVATRGYFK
;
A
#
# COMPACT_ATOMS: atom_id res chain seq x y z
N MET A 1 -10.44 -30.60 -31.16
CA MET A 1 -9.50 -29.47 -31.21
C MET A 1 -9.34 -28.96 -29.78
N SER A 2 -8.15 -29.12 -29.21
CA SER A 2 -7.85 -28.71 -27.83
C SER A 2 -7.91 -27.20 -27.75
N GLN A 3 -8.91 -26.64 -27.05
CA GLN A 3 -8.85 -25.23 -26.65
C GLN A 3 -7.59 -25.07 -25.79
N ALA A 4 -6.61 -24.31 -26.27
CA ALA A 4 -5.47 -23.94 -25.46
C ALA A 4 -6.03 -23.09 -24.31
N ARG A 5 -5.99 -23.63 -23.10
CA ARG A 5 -6.38 -22.90 -21.89
C ARG A 5 -5.44 -21.71 -21.78
N THR A 6 -5.97 -20.50 -21.99
CA THR A 6 -5.25 -19.27 -21.71
C THR A 6 -4.91 -19.29 -20.22
N MET A 7 -3.63 -19.29 -19.87
CA MET A 7 -3.20 -19.26 -18.47
C MET A 7 -3.61 -17.91 -17.86
N SER A 8 -3.98 -17.93 -16.58
CA SER A 8 -4.23 -16.67 -15.85
C SER A 8 -2.92 -15.91 -15.63
N LEU A 9 -3.02 -14.60 -15.37
CA LEU A 9 -1.88 -13.75 -15.05
C LEU A 9 -1.16 -14.26 -13.79
N GLU A 10 -1.92 -14.70 -12.79
CA GLU A 10 -1.38 -15.35 -11.59
C GLU A 10 -0.60 -16.64 -11.93
N GLU A 11 -1.12 -17.50 -12.80
CA GLU A 11 -0.44 -18.72 -13.26
C GLU A 11 0.87 -18.40 -14.00
N GLU A 12 0.87 -17.36 -14.83
CA GLU A 12 2.07 -16.91 -15.55
C GLU A 12 3.14 -16.35 -14.60
N ILE A 13 2.74 -15.54 -13.61
CA ILE A 13 3.67 -14.98 -12.61
C ILE A 13 4.23 -16.10 -11.72
N ARG A 14 3.42 -17.08 -11.35
CA ARG A 14 3.84 -18.28 -10.61
C ARG A 14 4.83 -19.13 -11.40
N GLY A 15 4.66 -19.24 -12.72
CA GLY A 15 5.63 -19.87 -13.62
C GLY A 15 6.94 -19.08 -13.75
N LEU A 16 6.88 -17.75 -13.67
CA LEU A 16 8.07 -16.88 -13.74
C LEU A 16 8.93 -16.94 -12.49
N SER A 17 8.32 -16.90 -11.30
CA SER A 17 9.05 -16.87 -10.04
C SER A 17 8.17 -17.28 -8.86
N PRO A 18 8.56 -18.31 -8.08
CA PRO A 18 7.85 -18.67 -6.85
C PRO A 18 7.91 -17.55 -5.81
N VAL A 19 8.96 -16.72 -5.83
CA VAL A 19 9.09 -15.56 -4.94
C VAL A 19 8.04 -14.50 -5.27
N ALA A 20 7.74 -14.28 -6.56
CA ALA A 20 6.71 -13.33 -6.96
C ALA A 20 5.30 -13.82 -6.59
N ALA A 21 5.01 -15.10 -6.85
CA ALA A 21 3.73 -15.68 -6.44
C ALA A 21 3.53 -15.63 -4.93
N HIS A 22 4.57 -15.90 -4.15
CA HIS A 22 4.50 -15.79 -2.70
C HIS A 22 4.27 -14.34 -2.24
N ALA A 23 4.97 -13.36 -2.83
CA ALA A 23 4.77 -11.95 -2.51
C ALA A 23 3.33 -11.48 -2.81
N LEU A 24 2.76 -11.88 -3.95
CA LEU A 24 1.37 -11.61 -4.28
C LEU A 24 0.40 -12.25 -3.27
N ALA A 25 0.65 -13.52 -2.91
CA ALA A 25 -0.16 -14.22 -1.91
C ALA A 25 -0.11 -13.55 -0.53
N CYS A 26 1.07 -13.11 -0.08
CA CYS A 26 1.21 -12.36 1.17
C CYS A 26 0.55 -10.98 1.12
N ALA A 27 0.50 -10.37 -0.06
CA ALA A 27 -0.27 -9.16 -0.30
C ALA A 27 -1.78 -9.40 -0.47
N GLU A 28 -2.26 -10.65 -0.40
CA GLU A 28 -3.65 -11.06 -0.67
C GLU A 28 -4.13 -10.68 -2.09
N ILE A 29 -3.20 -10.49 -3.01
CA ILE A 29 -3.50 -10.21 -4.42
C ILE A 29 -3.69 -11.55 -5.11
N THR A 30 -4.95 -11.88 -5.42
CA THR A 30 -5.31 -13.24 -5.87
C THR A 30 -5.96 -13.31 -7.23
N ASP A 31 -6.51 -12.20 -7.72
CA ASP A 31 -7.19 -12.17 -9.00
C ASP A 31 -6.42 -11.37 -10.08
N ASP A 32 -6.72 -11.70 -11.34
CA ASP A 32 -6.05 -11.10 -12.49
C ASP A 32 -6.39 -9.60 -12.67
N ILE A 33 -7.46 -9.10 -12.04
CA ILE A 33 -7.87 -7.69 -12.11
C ILE A 33 -6.95 -6.88 -11.19
N GLU A 34 -6.80 -7.28 -9.94
CA GLU A 34 -5.88 -6.68 -8.97
C GLU A 34 -4.43 -6.73 -9.48
N ILE A 35 -4.01 -7.85 -10.07
CA ILE A 35 -2.68 -7.97 -10.70
C ILE A 35 -2.52 -6.98 -11.85
N GLN A 36 -3.57 -6.73 -12.64
CA GLN A 36 -3.52 -5.74 -13.71
C GLN A 36 -3.39 -4.31 -13.16
N GLU A 37 -3.96 -4.01 -12.01
CA GLU A 37 -3.91 -2.66 -11.43
C GLU A 37 -2.56 -2.31 -10.81
N LEU A 38 -1.69 -3.30 -10.57
CA LEU A 38 -0.34 -3.11 -10.04
C LEU A 38 0.47 -2.07 -10.83
N THR A 39 0.91 -1.04 -10.12
CA THR A 39 1.78 0.00 -10.61
C THR A 39 3.25 -0.37 -10.45
N ARG A 40 4.13 0.44 -11.04
CA ARG A 40 5.57 0.30 -10.83
C ARG A 40 5.98 0.48 -9.37
N ALA A 41 5.27 1.34 -8.62
CA ALA A 41 5.54 1.55 -7.20
C ALA A 41 5.18 0.28 -6.41
N ASP A 42 3.97 -0.26 -6.63
CA ASP A 42 3.50 -1.47 -5.97
C ASP A 42 4.44 -2.65 -6.23
N LEU A 43 4.91 -2.82 -7.48
CA LEU A 43 5.89 -3.86 -7.79
C LEU A 43 7.24 -3.66 -7.08
N ASN A 44 7.69 -2.42 -6.86
CA ASN A 44 8.93 -2.15 -6.11
C ASN A 44 8.76 -2.46 -4.62
N GLU A 45 7.56 -2.29 -4.08
CA GLU A 45 7.26 -2.60 -2.67
C GLU A 45 7.05 -4.10 -2.44
N LEU A 46 6.30 -4.77 -3.33
CA LEU A 46 6.08 -6.23 -3.30
C LEU A 46 7.37 -7.03 -3.51
N LEU A 47 8.28 -6.51 -4.35
CA LEU A 47 9.53 -7.18 -4.68
C LEU A 47 10.70 -6.23 -4.44
N PRO A 48 11.10 -6.00 -3.18
CA PRO A 48 12.08 -4.98 -2.82
C PRO A 48 13.51 -5.38 -3.20
N GLY A 49 14.37 -4.39 -3.39
CA GLY A 49 15.80 -4.59 -3.66
C GLY A 49 16.15 -4.73 -5.15
N VAL A 50 17.44 -4.54 -5.45
CA VAL A 50 17.97 -4.46 -6.82
C VAL A 50 17.98 -5.83 -7.52
N GLN A 51 18.07 -6.92 -6.75
CA GLN A 51 18.06 -8.29 -7.26
C GLN A 51 16.78 -8.65 -8.01
N HIS A 52 15.65 -8.01 -7.65
CA HIS A 52 14.36 -8.26 -8.29
C HIS A 52 14.08 -7.33 -9.47
N PHE A 53 14.99 -6.43 -9.85
CA PHE A 53 14.77 -5.48 -10.96
C PHE A 53 14.33 -6.17 -12.27
N LYS A 54 15.05 -7.24 -12.67
CA LYS A 54 14.71 -8.00 -13.89
C LYS A 54 13.35 -8.69 -13.77
N LEU A 55 12.99 -9.15 -12.57
CA LEU A 55 11.72 -9.80 -12.30
C LEU A 55 10.56 -8.79 -12.36
N ARG A 56 10.70 -7.62 -11.72
CA ARG A 56 9.73 -6.52 -11.80
C ARG A 56 9.48 -6.08 -13.24
N LYS A 57 10.55 -5.98 -14.04
CA LYS A 57 10.42 -5.66 -15.47
C LYS A 57 9.58 -6.70 -16.22
N LYS A 58 9.87 -8.00 -16.04
CA LYS A 58 9.11 -9.08 -16.69
C LYS A 58 7.64 -9.10 -16.27
N ILE A 59 7.35 -8.92 -14.98
CA ILE A 59 5.98 -8.87 -14.47
C ILE A 59 5.23 -7.66 -15.04
N SER A 60 5.87 -6.49 -15.08
CA SER A 60 5.29 -5.29 -15.69
C SER A 60 5.02 -5.47 -17.20
N GLU A 61 5.91 -6.16 -17.93
CA GLU A 61 5.69 -6.51 -19.33
C GLU A 61 4.48 -7.46 -19.50
N LEU A 62 4.33 -8.47 -18.62
CA LEU A 62 3.16 -9.35 -18.63
C LEU A 62 1.86 -8.59 -18.35
N ILE A 63 1.84 -7.73 -17.33
CA ILE A 63 0.67 -6.91 -16.99
C ILE A 63 0.27 -6.03 -18.19
N ASN A 64 1.24 -5.38 -18.84
CA ASN A 64 0.97 -4.54 -20.00
C ASN A 64 0.48 -5.34 -21.21
N LYS A 65 1.02 -6.53 -21.44
CA LYS A 65 0.57 -7.43 -22.51
C LYS A 65 -0.86 -7.91 -22.26
N SER A 66 -1.17 -8.30 -21.03
CA SER A 66 -2.52 -8.70 -20.63
C SER A 66 -3.54 -7.57 -20.85
N LYS A 67 -3.20 -6.33 -20.44
CA LYS A 67 -4.03 -5.14 -20.70
C LYS A 67 -4.28 -4.89 -22.19
N GLN A 68 -3.33 -5.23 -23.04
CA GLN A 68 -3.49 -5.15 -24.50
C GLN A 68 -4.37 -6.29 -25.03
N ASP A 69 -4.26 -7.48 -24.44
CA ASP A 69 -5.09 -8.64 -24.77
C ASP A 69 -6.54 -8.51 -24.31
N THR A 70 -6.86 -7.68 -23.30
CA THR A 70 -8.23 -7.27 -22.92
C THR A 70 -8.83 -6.19 -23.83
N ALA A 71 -8.05 -5.53 -24.69
CA ALA A 71 -8.58 -4.65 -25.75
C ALA A 71 -8.96 -5.43 -27.04
N LYS A 72 -8.30 -6.57 -27.29
CA LYS A 72 -8.64 -7.52 -28.37
C LYS A 72 -10.04 -8.18 -28.30
N PRO A 73 -10.67 -8.46 -27.14
CA PRO A 73 -11.97 -9.13 -27.06
C PRO A 73 -13.09 -8.24 -27.57
N ILE A 74 -13.03 -6.92 -27.34
CA ILE A 74 -14.02 -5.98 -27.89
C ILE A 74 -13.94 -5.99 -29.43
N ALA A 75 -12.73 -5.99 -29.99
CA ALA A 75 -12.55 -6.09 -31.45
C ALA A 75 -13.07 -7.43 -32.01
N LEU A 76 -12.89 -8.53 -31.28
CA LEU A 76 -13.45 -9.84 -31.66
C LEU A 76 -14.98 -9.83 -31.61
N VAL A 77 -15.58 -9.31 -30.54
CA VAL A 77 -17.05 -9.18 -30.42
C VAL A 77 -17.62 -8.31 -31.53
N LEU A 78 -16.94 -7.21 -31.88
CA LEU A 78 -17.37 -6.34 -32.99
C LEU A 78 -17.23 -7.02 -34.35
N ASN A 79 -16.22 -7.86 -34.55
CA ASN A 79 -16.07 -8.62 -35.79
C ASN A 79 -17.10 -9.74 -35.90
N GLU A 80 -17.37 -10.45 -34.81
CA GLU A 80 -18.42 -11.47 -34.74
C GLU A 80 -19.80 -10.84 -35.02
N LEU A 81 -20.11 -9.69 -34.40
CA LEU A 81 -21.34 -8.94 -34.66
C LEU A 81 -21.47 -8.51 -36.13
N LYS A 82 -20.36 -8.12 -36.77
CA LYS A 82 -20.34 -7.80 -38.21
C LYS A 82 -20.59 -9.03 -39.08
N GLU A 83 -20.06 -10.19 -38.72
CA GLU A 83 -20.27 -11.44 -39.46
C GLU A 83 -21.70 -11.95 -39.34
N PHE A 84 -22.36 -11.74 -38.20
CA PHE A 84 -23.77 -12.11 -37.98
C PHE A 84 -24.79 -11.20 -38.70
N LEU A 85 -24.38 -10.00 -39.11
CA LEU A 85 -25.29 -8.97 -39.62
C LEU A 85 -24.89 -8.57 -41.05
N PRO A 86 -25.63 -9.05 -42.08
CA PRO A 86 -25.36 -8.69 -43.47
C PRO A 86 -25.31 -7.17 -43.66
N VAL A 87 -24.32 -6.70 -44.41
CA VAL A 87 -24.02 -5.28 -44.58
C VAL A 87 -25.22 -4.51 -45.14
N ASP A 88 -25.94 -5.11 -46.09
CA ASP A 88 -27.13 -4.56 -46.73
C ASP A 88 -28.31 -4.41 -45.75
N VAL A 89 -28.48 -5.35 -44.81
CA VAL A 89 -29.52 -5.26 -43.77
C VAL A 89 -29.20 -4.11 -42.79
N MET A 90 -27.93 -3.96 -42.42
CA MET A 90 -27.48 -2.92 -41.50
C MET A 90 -27.61 -1.51 -42.12
N GLU A 91 -27.19 -1.35 -43.37
CA GLU A 91 -27.31 -0.07 -44.09
C GLU A 91 -28.78 0.37 -44.17
N ASN A 92 -29.70 -0.55 -44.52
CA ASN A 92 -31.13 -0.27 -44.57
C ASN A 92 -31.77 -0.01 -43.19
N ALA A 93 -31.18 -0.51 -42.10
CA ALA A 93 -31.69 -0.27 -40.75
C ALA A 93 -31.25 1.10 -40.18
N LEU A 94 -30.12 1.65 -40.65
CA LEU A 94 -29.51 2.88 -40.13
C LEU A 94 -29.95 4.16 -40.85
N VAL A 95 -30.53 4.06 -42.05
CA VAL A 95 -31.06 5.20 -42.80
C VAL A 95 -32.20 5.93 -42.06
N PRO A 96 -32.48 7.21 -42.36
CA PRO A 96 -33.62 7.94 -41.80
C PRO A 96 -34.94 7.17 -41.96
N GLY A 97 -35.62 6.92 -40.84
CA GLY A 97 -36.84 6.10 -40.79
C GLY A 97 -36.62 4.59 -40.63
N GLY A 98 -35.37 4.13 -40.70
CA GLY A 98 -34.98 2.75 -40.40
C GLY A 98 -35.07 2.43 -38.90
N VAL A 99 -35.24 1.14 -38.58
CA VAL A 99 -35.48 0.66 -37.20
C VAL A 99 -34.33 0.95 -36.22
N LEU A 100 -33.10 1.14 -36.72
CA LEU A 100 -31.92 1.48 -35.91
C LEU A 100 -31.47 2.93 -36.08
N HIS A 101 -32.21 3.75 -36.84
CA HIS A 101 -31.83 5.15 -37.10
C HIS A 101 -31.59 5.96 -35.82
N GLY A 102 -32.42 5.73 -34.79
CA GLY A 102 -32.31 6.38 -33.49
C GLY A 102 -31.23 5.79 -32.57
N TYR A 103 -30.69 4.61 -32.88
CA TYR A 103 -29.76 3.90 -32.01
C TYR A 103 -28.38 4.58 -31.95
N LEU A 104 -27.84 4.99 -33.11
CA LEU A 104 -26.53 5.64 -33.18
C LEU A 104 -26.48 6.99 -32.43
N PRO A 105 -27.49 7.87 -32.51
CA PRO A 105 -27.59 9.04 -31.64
C PRO A 105 -27.58 8.72 -30.14
N ILE A 106 -28.28 7.66 -29.71
CA ILE A 106 -28.33 7.25 -28.29
C ILE A 106 -26.94 6.78 -27.84
N LEU A 107 -26.26 5.94 -28.62
CA LEU A 107 -24.91 5.48 -28.30
C LEU A 107 -23.92 6.65 -28.20
N ARG A 108 -23.99 7.63 -29.11
CA ARG A 108 -23.16 8.84 -29.05
C ARG A 108 -23.48 9.73 -27.84
N ASP A 109 -24.74 9.80 -27.42
CA ASP A 109 -25.08 10.53 -26.20
C ASP A 109 -24.53 9.82 -24.96
N LEU A 110 -24.67 8.50 -24.89
CA LEU A 110 -24.12 7.68 -23.84
C LEU A 110 -22.59 7.82 -23.76
N GLU A 111 -21.88 7.76 -24.89
CA GLU A 111 -20.44 7.99 -24.98
C GLU A 111 -20.05 9.35 -24.36
N LYS A 112 -20.78 10.42 -24.71
CA LYS A 112 -20.54 11.76 -24.14
C LYS A 112 -20.81 11.79 -22.63
N GLN A 113 -21.84 11.11 -22.16
CA GLN A 113 -22.15 11.05 -20.72
C GLN A 113 -21.04 10.33 -19.94
N LEU A 114 -20.56 9.19 -20.45
CA LEU A 114 -19.44 8.47 -19.85
C LEU A 114 -18.15 9.28 -19.86
N ALA A 115 -17.85 9.98 -20.97
CA ALA A 115 -16.67 10.84 -21.05
C ALA A 115 -16.71 11.94 -19.97
N LYS A 116 -17.85 12.63 -19.81
CA LYS A 116 -18.03 13.64 -18.75
C LYS A 116 -17.87 13.05 -17.35
N ALA A 117 -18.40 11.86 -17.11
CA ALA A 117 -18.25 11.17 -15.83
C ALA A 117 -16.80 10.82 -15.55
N LEU A 118 -16.07 10.34 -16.57
CA LEU A 118 -14.65 10.04 -16.49
C LEU A 118 -13.82 11.32 -16.20
N ASP A 119 -14.10 12.41 -16.92
CA ASP A 119 -13.43 13.70 -16.71
C ASP A 119 -13.64 14.19 -15.26
N PHE A 120 -14.87 14.06 -14.73
CA PHE A 120 -15.18 14.40 -13.34
C PHE A 120 -14.38 13.54 -12.36
N ILE A 121 -14.34 12.22 -12.56
CA ILE A 121 -13.57 11.30 -11.71
C ILE A 121 -12.08 11.64 -11.75
N GLN A 122 -11.52 11.87 -12.93
CA GLN A 122 -10.11 12.23 -13.10
C GLN A 122 -9.78 13.56 -12.40
N ALA A 123 -10.63 14.58 -12.53
CA ALA A 123 -10.47 15.83 -11.80
C ALA A 123 -10.51 15.63 -10.28
N HIS A 124 -11.40 14.75 -9.80
CA HIS A 124 -11.49 14.41 -8.38
C HIS A 124 -10.23 13.69 -7.87
N VAL A 125 -9.74 12.70 -8.63
CA VAL A 125 -8.48 12.00 -8.31
C VAL A 125 -7.32 13.00 -8.23
N GLY A 126 -7.21 13.92 -9.20
CA GLY A 126 -6.17 14.95 -9.19
C GLY A 126 -6.23 15.87 -7.97
N LEU A 127 -7.44 16.29 -7.57
CA LEU A 127 -7.65 17.09 -6.35
C LEU A 127 -7.24 16.32 -5.09
N LEU A 128 -7.62 15.04 -4.97
CA LEU A 128 -7.23 14.23 -3.81
C LEU A 128 -5.71 14.02 -3.76
N GLN A 129 -5.07 13.83 -4.91
CA GLN A 129 -3.62 13.70 -5.01
C GLN A 129 -2.89 14.99 -4.61
N SER A 130 -3.44 16.18 -4.88
CA SER A 130 -2.78 17.44 -4.46
C SER A 130 -2.67 17.58 -2.94
N TYR A 131 -3.65 17.06 -2.19
CA TYR A 131 -3.58 17.06 -0.71
C TYR A 131 -2.55 16.09 -0.16
N ILE A 132 -2.23 15.03 -0.90
CA ILE A 132 -1.21 14.04 -0.52
C ILE A 132 0.21 14.58 -0.80
N GLY A 133 0.35 15.59 -1.68
CA GLY A 133 1.64 16.14 -2.15
C GLY A 133 2.20 17.35 -1.40
N GLU A 134 1.49 17.95 -0.42
CA GLU A 134 1.90 19.18 0.26
C GLU A 134 2.19 19.01 1.77
N GLU A 135 2.83 17.92 2.17
CA GLU A 135 3.53 17.89 3.47
C GLU A 135 4.98 18.38 3.31
N SER A 136 5.13 19.67 3.02
CA SER A 136 6.38 20.40 3.24
C SER A 136 6.04 21.70 3.98
N MET A 137 5.84 21.59 5.29
CA MET A 137 5.65 22.72 6.17
C MET A 137 6.84 23.69 6.08
N GLU A 138 6.53 24.93 5.72
CA GLU A 138 7.39 26.10 5.84
C GLU A 138 7.88 26.26 7.29
N ALA A 139 9.20 26.29 7.47
CA ALA A 139 9.81 26.87 8.66
C ALA A 139 9.97 28.38 8.43
N GLN A 140 8.98 29.17 8.84
CA GLN A 140 9.18 30.60 9.04
C GLN A 140 9.91 30.85 10.36
N SER A 141 11.14 31.34 10.29
CA SER A 141 11.75 32.12 11.36
C SER A 141 12.65 33.18 10.73
N SER A 142 12.19 34.43 10.77
CA SER A 142 13.06 35.60 10.62
C SER A 142 13.48 36.06 12.02
N ALA A 143 14.78 36.05 12.30
CA ALA A 143 15.42 36.97 13.24
C ALA A 143 16.94 36.98 13.00
N ALA A 144 17.49 38.18 13.06
CA ALA A 144 18.84 38.58 12.72
C ALA A 144 19.99 37.84 13.46
N SER A 145 21.12 37.71 12.76
CA SER A 145 22.49 37.47 13.25
C SER A 145 23.05 38.73 13.99
N PRO A 146 24.18 38.70 14.75
CA PRO A 146 25.39 37.90 14.44
C PRO A 146 26.30 37.39 15.60
N SER A 147 27.28 36.57 15.16
CA SER A 147 28.66 36.41 15.67
C SER A 147 28.93 35.52 16.89
N VAL A 148 29.64 34.39 16.71
CA VAL A 148 31.10 34.25 16.92
C VAL A 148 31.64 32.85 16.53
N ASP A 149 32.82 32.87 15.90
CA ASP A 149 33.96 31.93 15.88
C ASP A 149 33.96 30.57 15.14
N SER A 150 34.84 30.56 14.12
CA SER A 150 35.55 29.47 13.43
C SER A 150 36.57 28.80 14.39
N ALA A 151 37.05 27.56 14.32
CA ALA A 151 37.18 26.54 13.28
C ALA A 151 37.46 25.19 13.97
N THR A 152 37.23 24.05 13.30
CA THR A 152 38.26 22.97 13.11
C THR A 152 37.71 21.88 12.19
N ALA A 153 38.55 21.50 11.25
CA ALA A 153 38.34 20.59 10.13
C ALA A 153 38.24 19.10 10.53
N GLY A 154 37.61 18.32 9.66
CA GLY A 154 37.69 16.86 9.65
C GLY A 154 36.92 16.25 8.47
N ASN A 155 37.63 15.60 7.56
CA ASN A 155 37.17 15.09 6.25
C ASN A 155 36.49 13.69 6.28
N GLN A 156 35.56 13.49 5.33
CA GLN A 156 35.19 12.25 4.57
C GLN A 156 34.50 11.05 5.27
N PRO A 157 33.86 10.10 4.53
CA PRO A 157 33.14 10.16 3.24
C PRO A 157 31.73 9.51 3.27
N SER A 158 31.04 9.65 2.13
CA SER A 158 29.84 8.98 1.60
C SER A 158 29.41 7.64 2.21
N ASN A 159 28.09 7.43 2.35
CA ASN A 159 27.37 6.27 1.81
C ASN A 159 25.85 6.50 1.82
N VAL A 160 25.23 6.23 0.67
CA VAL A 160 23.80 6.38 0.35
C VAL A 160 22.97 5.41 1.21
N ALA A 161 22.09 5.95 2.06
CA ALA A 161 21.06 5.21 2.76
C ALA A 161 19.75 5.29 1.98
N GLY A 162 19.25 4.15 1.50
CA GLY A 162 17.85 4.01 1.11
C GLY A 162 16.98 4.25 2.35
N ALA A 163 15.97 5.08 2.20
CA ALA A 163 15.12 5.53 3.29
C ALA A 163 14.21 4.40 3.77
N ASP A 164 14.68 3.65 4.78
CA ASP A 164 13.81 2.93 5.69
C ASP A 164 13.16 3.98 6.59
N THR A 165 11.91 4.36 6.31
CA THR A 165 11.14 5.25 7.19
C THR A 165 10.68 4.49 8.43
N GLN A 166 11.62 4.14 9.31
CA GLN A 166 11.33 3.60 10.64
C GLN A 166 10.83 4.74 11.54
N LEU A 167 9.52 4.84 11.70
CA LEU A 167 8.91 5.73 12.70
C LEU A 167 8.93 5.04 14.06
N GLN A 168 9.97 5.33 14.84
CA GLN A 168 10.10 4.87 16.22
C GLN A 168 9.24 5.72 17.15
N ARG A 169 8.10 5.19 17.62
CA ARG A 169 7.24 5.89 18.59
C ARG A 169 7.13 5.08 19.88
N GLY A 170 7.62 5.66 20.99
CA GLY A 170 7.45 5.10 22.33
C GLY A 170 6.11 5.50 22.95
N ILE A 171 5.40 4.55 23.54
CA ILE A 171 4.18 4.83 24.32
C ILE A 171 4.59 5.07 25.78
N THR A 172 4.38 6.28 26.29
CA THR A 172 4.69 6.63 27.68
C THR A 172 3.42 6.73 28.52
N GLY A 173 3.39 6.05 29.68
CA GLY A 173 2.35 6.20 30.68
C GLY A 173 2.73 7.24 31.74
N GLY A 174 2.22 8.48 31.60
CA GLY A 174 2.16 9.50 32.68
C GLY A 174 3.49 10.19 33.07
N ALA A 175 3.41 11.46 33.50
CA ALA A 175 4.50 12.46 33.61
C ALA A 175 5.46 12.35 34.82
N ALA A 176 6.57 13.11 34.75
CA ALA A 176 7.61 13.44 35.76
C ALA A 176 8.78 12.45 36.00
N GLY A 177 9.98 13.01 36.22
CA GLY A 177 11.31 12.43 36.00
C GLY A 177 11.61 11.08 36.67
N GLY A 178 12.28 10.21 35.92
CA GLY A 178 12.74 8.88 36.31
C GLY A 178 12.85 7.97 35.09
N ASN A 179 13.77 7.01 35.08
CA ASN A 179 13.85 5.95 34.06
C ASN A 179 12.49 5.23 33.98
N LYS A 180 11.66 5.59 33.01
CA LYS A 180 10.36 4.97 32.79
C LYS A 180 10.51 3.89 31.74
N ASP A 181 10.01 2.73 32.12
CA ASP A 181 9.87 1.57 31.26
C ASP A 181 8.95 1.92 30.08
N VAL A 182 9.47 1.77 28.87
CA VAL A 182 8.76 2.05 27.62
C VAL A 182 8.63 0.79 26.78
N ILE A 183 7.50 0.65 26.09
CA ILE A 183 7.33 -0.31 25.02
C ILE A 183 7.69 0.40 23.72
N LEU A 184 8.59 -0.22 22.96
CA LEU A 184 9.10 0.30 21.71
C LEU A 184 8.31 -0.32 20.55
N VAL A 185 7.57 0.51 19.82
CA VAL A 185 6.80 0.07 18.66
C VAL A 185 7.54 0.50 17.40
N VAL A 186 8.00 -0.48 16.62
CA VAL A 186 8.61 -0.28 15.31
C VAL A 186 7.55 -0.51 14.25
N MET A 187 7.18 0.56 13.55
CA MET A 187 6.18 0.51 12.47
C MET A 187 6.90 0.30 11.13
N HIS A 188 6.57 -0.78 10.41
CA HIS A 188 7.08 -1.08 9.07
C HIS A 188 5.99 -0.80 8.04
N HIS A 189 6.28 0.13 7.14
CA HIS A 189 5.42 0.39 5.98
C HIS A 189 5.68 -0.70 4.92
N THR A 190 4.68 -1.54 4.66
CA THR A 190 4.80 -2.65 3.72
C THR A 190 3.44 -3.20 3.29
N PHE A 191 3.32 -3.60 2.02
CA PHE A 191 2.25 -4.47 1.52
C PHE A 191 2.40 -5.95 1.94
N ASP A 192 3.61 -6.38 2.35
CA ASP A 192 3.90 -7.78 2.65
C ASP A 192 3.46 -8.16 4.07
N ARG A 193 2.31 -8.84 4.18
CA ARG A 193 1.82 -9.37 5.47
C ARG A 193 2.75 -10.42 6.10
N CYS A 194 3.60 -11.05 5.28
CA CYS A 194 4.57 -12.05 5.70
C CYS A 194 5.94 -11.43 6.01
N PHE A 195 6.08 -10.10 5.97
CA PHE A 195 7.35 -9.43 6.19
C PHE A 195 7.97 -9.84 7.52
N VAL A 196 9.20 -10.34 7.44
CA VAL A 196 10.00 -10.71 8.60
C VAL A 196 10.98 -9.59 8.91
N ALA A 197 10.59 -8.73 9.85
CA ALA A 197 11.48 -7.70 10.37
C ALA A 197 12.71 -8.34 11.05
N SER A 198 13.91 -7.82 10.77
CA SER A 198 15.09 -8.21 11.55
C SER A 198 14.90 -7.72 12.99
N GLN A 199 14.83 -8.63 13.95
CA GLN A 199 14.73 -8.29 15.36
C GLN A 199 16.09 -7.74 15.81
N ARG A 200 16.26 -6.41 15.73
CA ARG A 200 17.40 -5.76 16.39
C ARG A 200 17.10 -5.79 17.88
N SER A 201 18.10 -6.09 18.69
CA SER A 201 17.89 -6.18 20.13
C SER A 201 17.78 -4.76 20.71
N ALA A 202 16.64 -4.38 21.28
CA ALA A 202 16.48 -3.19 22.10
C ALA A 202 17.40 -3.14 23.35
N SER A 203 18.29 -4.12 23.55
CA SER A 203 19.27 -4.18 24.65
C SER A 203 20.16 -2.93 24.77
N HIS A 204 20.25 -2.11 23.74
CA HIS A 204 20.97 -0.83 23.78
C HIS A 204 20.22 0.27 24.57
N TYR A 205 18.91 0.13 24.78
CA TYR A 205 18.07 1.08 25.49
C TYR A 205 17.69 0.54 26.88
N LYS A 206 18.28 1.12 27.93
CA LYS A 206 18.14 0.64 29.32
C LYS A 206 16.72 0.62 29.87
N ASN A 207 15.80 1.35 29.25
CA ASN A 207 14.42 1.50 29.70
C ASN A 207 13.40 0.92 28.71
N VAL A 208 13.82 0.20 27.66
CA VAL A 208 12.90 -0.50 26.76
C VAL A 208 12.61 -1.88 27.35
N VAL A 209 11.36 -2.12 27.72
CA VAL A 209 10.95 -3.37 28.37
C VAL A 209 10.41 -4.40 27.41
N GLU A 210 9.96 -3.96 26.23
CA GLU A 210 9.47 -4.81 25.16
C GLU A 210 9.62 -4.05 23.83
N GLU A 211 10.09 -4.72 22.78
CA GLU A 211 10.15 -4.19 21.42
C GLU A 211 9.22 -5.02 20.53
N VAL A 212 8.32 -4.35 19.84
CA VAL A 212 7.32 -4.98 18.97
C VAL A 212 7.37 -4.39 17.58
N ASN A 213 7.25 -5.26 16.57
CA ASN A 213 7.16 -4.87 15.17
C ASN A 213 5.70 -4.85 14.76
N VAL A 214 5.28 -3.79 14.08
CA VAL A 214 3.92 -3.61 13.58
C VAL A 214 3.99 -3.30 12.09
N LEU A 215 3.23 -4.02 11.27
CA LEU A 215 3.16 -3.83 9.83
C LEU A 215 1.94 -2.99 9.48
N PHE A 216 2.10 -2.00 8.60
CA PHE A 216 1.01 -1.16 8.12
C PHE A 216 1.23 -0.75 6.66
N HIS A 217 0.16 -0.35 5.99
CA HIS A 217 0.21 0.26 4.66
C HIS A 217 -0.83 1.38 4.60
N ASP A 218 -0.56 2.46 3.85
CA ASP A 218 -1.41 3.66 3.87
C ASP A 218 -2.84 3.41 3.37
N SER A 219 -3.00 2.50 2.39
CA SER A 219 -4.32 2.14 1.85
C SER A 219 -5.07 1.11 2.68
N MET A 220 -4.37 0.31 3.50
CA MET A 220 -4.96 -0.82 4.24
C MET A 220 -5.00 -0.60 5.77
N GLY A 221 -4.27 0.40 6.27
CA GLY A 221 -4.02 0.60 7.69
C GLY A 221 -3.12 -0.50 8.28
N LEU A 222 -3.41 -0.91 9.52
CA LEU A 222 -2.70 -2.02 10.16
C LEU A 222 -3.03 -3.33 9.46
N LEU A 223 -2.00 -4.06 9.04
CA LEU A 223 -2.19 -5.33 8.35
C LEU A 223 -2.80 -6.39 9.28
N ARG A 224 -3.69 -7.22 8.76
CA ARG A 224 -4.17 -8.42 9.46
C ARG A 224 -3.17 -9.54 9.24
N CYS A 225 -2.23 -9.71 10.17
CA CYS A 225 -1.16 -10.69 10.03
C CYS A 225 -0.66 -11.19 11.40
N GLU A 226 0.02 -12.33 11.37
CA GLU A 226 0.57 -12.97 12.57
C GLU A 226 1.55 -12.06 13.33
N THR A 227 2.33 -11.24 12.60
CA THR A 227 3.24 -10.25 13.20
C THR A 227 2.48 -9.24 14.07
N ASN A 228 1.37 -8.71 13.56
CA ASN A 228 0.55 -7.75 14.29
C ASN A 228 -0.23 -8.42 15.43
N ASP A 229 -0.71 -9.65 15.26
CA ASP A 229 -1.35 -10.43 16.33
C ASP A 229 -0.36 -10.70 17.50
N LYS A 230 0.88 -11.04 17.16
CA LYS A 230 1.98 -11.17 18.13
C LYS A 230 2.27 -9.84 18.81
N ALA A 231 2.34 -8.74 18.06
CA ALA A 231 2.59 -7.41 18.62
C ALA A 231 1.53 -7.04 19.67
N VAL A 232 0.24 -7.24 19.36
CA VAL A 232 -0.86 -7.00 20.30
C VAL A 232 -0.71 -7.87 21.56
N THR A 233 -0.39 -9.15 21.39
CA THR A 233 -0.19 -10.08 22.51
C THR A 233 0.96 -9.65 23.43
N LEU A 234 2.10 -9.23 22.85
CA LEU A 234 3.26 -8.77 23.59
C LEU A 234 3.00 -7.46 24.33
N ILE A 235 2.37 -6.48 23.65
CA ILE A 235 1.94 -5.22 24.27
C ILE A 235 1.01 -5.52 25.46
N HIS A 236 0.00 -6.37 25.28
CA HIS A 236 -0.93 -6.70 26.35
C HIS A 236 -0.24 -7.36 27.55
N LYS A 237 0.68 -8.31 27.30
CA LYS A 237 1.46 -8.97 28.35
C LYS A 237 2.36 -8.00 29.10
N ALA A 238 3.03 -7.09 28.40
CA ALA A 238 3.86 -6.05 29.00
C ALA A 238 2.98 -5.12 29.88
N LEU A 239 1.87 -4.62 29.34
CA LEU A 239 0.94 -3.76 30.11
C LEU A 239 0.39 -4.45 31.36
N GLN A 240 0.07 -5.76 31.31
CA GLN A 240 -0.35 -6.52 32.48
C GLN A 240 0.73 -6.64 33.56
N LYS A 241 1.98 -6.90 33.14
CA LYS A 241 3.12 -6.98 34.07
C LYS A 241 3.34 -5.67 34.82
N TYR A 242 3.13 -4.54 34.14
CA TYR A 242 3.35 -3.20 34.71
C TYR A 242 2.10 -2.59 35.36
N SER A 243 0.89 -3.11 35.10
CA SER A 243 -0.34 -2.69 35.78
C SER A 243 -0.49 -3.30 37.19
N SER A 244 0.15 -4.44 37.46
CA SER A 244 0.07 -5.14 38.76
C SER A 244 0.85 -4.47 39.90
N THR A 245 1.75 -3.53 39.61
CA THR A 245 2.61 -2.90 40.63
C THR A 245 1.92 -1.74 41.39
N THR A 246 0.77 -1.25 40.91
CA THR A 246 0.07 -0.09 41.52
C THR A 246 -1.05 -0.47 42.49
N TYR A 247 -1.42 -1.75 42.64
CA TYR A 247 -2.52 -2.20 43.51
C TYR A 247 -2.09 -2.88 44.83
N LYS A 248 -0.94 -2.50 45.40
CA LYS A 248 -0.52 -2.98 46.74
C LYS A 248 -0.56 -1.95 47.88
N HIS A 249 -1.06 -0.73 47.67
CA HIS A 249 -1.05 0.30 48.71
C HIS A 249 -2.40 0.90 49.11
N PHE A 250 -3.52 0.19 48.91
CA PHE A 250 -4.78 0.57 49.54
C PHE A 250 -5.59 -0.67 49.95
N VAL A 251 -5.24 -1.26 51.08
CA VAL A 251 -6.20 -2.04 51.88
C VAL A 251 -6.36 -1.34 53.22
N ALA A 252 -7.58 -0.88 53.43
CA ALA A 252 -8.11 -0.07 54.50
C ALA A 252 -7.68 -0.49 55.93
N THR A 253 -7.21 0.49 56.70
CA THR A 253 -7.36 0.48 58.16
C THR A 253 -8.84 0.64 58.51
N ARG A 254 -9.49 -0.48 58.86
CA ARG A 254 -10.81 -0.49 59.49
C ARG A 254 -10.64 -0.11 60.96
N GLY A 255 -10.99 1.12 61.32
CA GLY A 255 -11.18 1.52 62.71
C GLY A 255 -12.41 0.84 63.30
N TYR A 256 -12.25 0.19 64.45
CA TYR A 256 -13.37 -0.17 65.33
C TYR A 256 -13.39 0.82 66.50
N PHE A 257 -14.55 1.47 66.65
CA PHE A 257 -14.92 2.22 67.85
C PHE A 257 -14.91 1.31 69.09
N LYS A 258 -14.29 1.80 70.16
CA LYS A 258 -14.92 1.89 71.48
C LYS A 258 -14.48 3.18 72.14
#